data_AF-A0A2S6TFX8-F1
#
_entry.id   AF-A0A2S6TFX8-F1
#
_cell.length_a   1.000
_cell.length_b   1.000
_cell.length_c   1.000
_cell.angle_alpha   90.00
_cell.angle_beta   90.00
_cell.angle_gamma   90.00
#
_symmetry.space_group_name_H-M   'P 1'
#
loop_
_entity.id
_entity.type
_entity.pdbx_description
1 polymer ?
#
loop_
_entity_poly.entity_id
_entity_poly.type
_entity_poly.pdbx_seq_one_letter_code
_entity_poly.pdbx_strand_id
1 'polypeptide(L)' 'MSPPPRKKPPKKSPPRKPRVFTIPAGHPFVDVLAAGILDRVNGDPAALARVTVLVPTRR' A
#
# COMPACT_ATOMS: atom_id res chain seq x y z
N MET A 1 -39.19 8.31 -33.13
CA MET A 1 -37.95 8.64 -32.37
C MET A 1 -37.94 7.78 -31.12
N SER A 2 -37.15 6.70 -31.11
CA SER A 2 -37.01 5.82 -29.94
C SER A 2 -35.93 6.37 -29.00
N PRO A 3 -36.12 6.34 -27.66
CA PRO A 3 -35.12 6.80 -26.73
C PRO A 3 -33.90 5.85 -26.68
N PRO A 4 -32.69 6.36 -26.43
CA PRO A 4 -31.48 5.54 -26.41
C PRO A 4 -31.44 4.59 -25.21
N PRO A 5 -30.78 3.43 -25.33
CA PRO A 5 -30.70 2.45 -24.24
C PRO A 5 -29.87 3.00 -23.09
N ARG A 6 -30.37 2.89 -21.86
CA ARG A 6 -29.66 3.28 -20.64
C ARG A 6 -28.45 2.35 -20.42
N LYS A 7 -27.23 2.91 -20.40
CA LYS A 7 -26.02 2.19 -19.97
C LYS A 7 -26.17 1.80 -18.50
N LYS A 8 -26.01 0.51 -18.18
CA LYS A 8 -26.00 0.02 -16.79
C LYS A 8 -24.78 0.61 -16.05
N PRO A 9 -24.94 1.11 -14.81
CA PRO A 9 -23.82 1.66 -14.07
C PRO A 9 -22.77 0.58 -13.78
N PRO A 10 -21.47 0.92 -13.80
CA PRO A 10 -20.42 -0.06 -13.53
C PRO A 10 -20.56 -0.59 -12.10
N LYS A 11 -20.53 -1.93 -11.95
CA LYS A 11 -20.53 -2.59 -10.64
C LYS A 11 -19.29 -2.15 -9.86
N LYS A 12 -19.49 -1.63 -8.64
CA LYS A 12 -18.39 -1.26 -7.73
C LYS A 12 -17.48 -2.47 -7.51
N SER A 13 -16.18 -2.28 -7.73
CA SER A 13 -15.17 -3.29 -7.41
C SER A 13 -15.20 -3.62 -5.92
N PRO A 14 -14.99 -4.88 -5.53
CA PRO A 14 -14.98 -5.26 -4.12
C PRO A 14 -13.86 -4.53 -3.37
N PRO A 15 -14.05 -4.21 -2.07
CA PRO A 15 -13.04 -3.50 -1.29
C PRO A 15 -11.80 -4.38 -1.12
N ARG A 16 -10.63 -3.84 -1.44
CA ARG A 16 -9.35 -4.53 -1.23
C ARG A 16 -8.99 -4.48 0.26
N LYS A 17 -8.77 -5.63 0.90
CA LYS A 17 -8.35 -5.67 2.30
C LYS A 17 -7.01 -4.92 2.47
N PRO A 18 -6.88 -4.05 3.48
CA PRO A 18 -5.60 -3.38 3.76
C PRO A 18 -4.54 -4.39 4.20
N ARG A 19 -3.31 -4.23 3.72
CA ARG A 19 -2.15 -5.04 4.13
C ARG A 19 -1.53 -4.41 5.37
N VAL A 20 -1.91 -4.89 6.55
CA VAL A 20 -1.40 -4.41 7.84
C VAL A 20 -0.28 -5.34 8.31
N PHE A 21 0.83 -4.76 8.76
CA PHE A 21 2.00 -5.48 9.26
C PHE A 21 2.36 -4.98 10.66
N THR A 22 2.92 -5.87 11.47
CA THR A 22 3.32 -5.57 12.85
C THR A 22 4.84 -5.57 12.96
N ILE A 23 5.41 -4.51 13.53
CA ILE A 23 6.80 -4.49 13.97
C ILE A 23 6.82 -5.00 15.42
N PRO A 24 7.59 -6.06 15.74
CA PRO A 24 7.67 -6.59 17.10
C PRO A 24 8.15 -5.53 18.10
N ALA A 25 7.58 -5.55 19.30
CA ALA A 25 8.07 -4.72 20.40
C ALA A 25 9.50 -5.13 20.80
N GLY A 26 10.25 -4.19 21.37
CA GLY A 26 11.62 -4.41 21.83
C GLY A 26 12.68 -4.47 20.72
N HIS A 27 12.28 -4.45 19.44
CA HIS A 27 13.20 -4.37 18.31
C HIS A 27 13.41 -2.92 17.85
N PRO A 28 14.60 -2.56 17.33
CA PRO A 28 14.81 -1.25 16.73
C PRO A 28 13.86 -1.03 15.55
N PHE A 29 12.97 -0.04 15.69
CA PHE A 29 11.91 0.22 14.70
C PHE A 29 12.45 0.45 13.28
N VAL A 30 13.51 1.27 13.16
CA VAL A 30 14.08 1.66 11.86
C VAL A 30 14.67 0.45 11.13
N ASP A 31 15.43 -0.39 11.84
CA ASP A 31 16.10 -1.54 11.24
C ASP A 31 15.07 -2.58 10.74
N VAL A 32 14.05 -2.87 11.56
CA VAL A 32 12.98 -3.80 11.18
C VAL A 32 12.16 -3.26 10.01
N LEU A 33 11.84 -1.97 10.03
CA LEU A 33 11.12 -1.33 8.92
C LEU A 33 11.94 -1.38 7.62
N ALA A 34 13.22 -1.03 7.68
CA ALA A 34 14.11 -1.03 6.54
C ALA A 34 14.24 -2.43 5.93
N ALA A 35 14.48 -3.45 6.76
CA ALA A 35 14.53 -4.84 6.32
C ALA A 35 13.24 -5.27 5.61
N GLY A 36 12.08 -4.93 6.17
CA GLY A 36 10.79 -5.25 5.55
C GLY A 36 10.49 -4.46 4.26
N ILE A 37 11.05 -3.27 4.09
CA ILE A 37 10.98 -2.54 2.81
C ILE A 37 11.88 -3.22 1.77
N LEU A 38 13.12 -3.54 2.14
CA LEU A 38 14.10 -4.18 1.26
C LEU A 38 13.61 -5.53 0.72
N ASP A 39 13.02 -6.36 1.60
CA ASP A 39 12.41 -7.64 1.22
C ASP A 39 11.32 -7.46 0.15
N ARG A 40 10.48 -6.43 0.29
CA ARG A 40 9.38 -6.17 -0.66
C ARG A 40 9.81 -5.61 -2.00
N VAL A 41 10.92 -4.87 -2.05
CA VAL A 41 11.46 -4.35 -3.31
C VAL A 41 12.35 -5.37 -4.02
N ASN A 42 12.65 -6.51 -3.39
CA ASN A 42 13.41 -7.62 -3.96
C ASN A 42 14.73 -7.18 -4.62
N GLY A 43 15.43 -6.24 -3.98
CA GLY A 43 16.71 -5.72 -4.48
C GLY A 43 16.64 -4.76 -5.66
N ASP A 44 15.46 -4.37 -6.16
CA ASP A 44 15.33 -3.37 -7.22
C ASP A 44 15.53 -1.93 -6.66
N PRO A 45 16.63 -1.24 -7.03
CA PRO A 45 16.88 0.12 -6.54
C PRO A 45 15.86 1.14 -7.06
N ALA A 46 15.32 0.94 -8.28
CA ALA A 46 14.33 1.83 -8.86
C ALA A 46 12.97 1.69 -8.17
N ALA A 47 12.62 0.50 -7.70
CA ALA A 47 11.45 0.28 -6.85
C ALA A 47 11.64 0.91 -5.46
N LEU A 48 12.82 0.77 -4.86
CA LEU A 48 13.14 1.38 -3.56
C LEU A 48 13.00 2.91 -3.59
N ALA A 49 13.48 3.56 -4.65
CA ALA A 49 13.37 5.01 -4.82
C ALA A 49 11.91 5.52 -4.85
N ARG A 50 10.94 4.65 -5.14
CA ARG A 50 9.51 4.99 -5.16
C ARG A 50 8.81 4.77 -3.82
N VAL A 51 9.49 4.18 -2.84
CA VAL A 51 8.90 3.93 -1.53
C VAL A 51 8.77 5.25 -0.76
N THR A 52 7.57 5.52 -0.25
CA THR A 52 7.32 6.66 0.64
C THR A 52 7.05 6.15 2.05
N VAL A 53 7.85 6.61 3.01
CA VAL A 53 7.66 6.31 4.43
C VAL A 53 7.02 7.52 5.10
N LEU A 54 5.82 7.32 5.63
CA LEU A 54 5.11 8.32 6.41
C LEU A 54 5.40 8.07 7.88
N VAL A 55 6.09 9.01 8.53
CA VAL A 55 6.38 8.96 9.97
C VAL A 55 5.37 9.81 10.74
N PRO A 56 4.91 9.36 11.92
CA PRO A 56 4.06 10.17 12.77
C PRO A 56 4.80 11.45 13.18
N THR A 57 4.19 12.61 12.94
CA THR A 57 4.76 13.92 13.32
C THR A 57 4.34 14.38 14.72
N ARG A 58 3.48 13.61 15.41
CA ARG A 58 3.17 13.76 16.83
C ARG A 58 3.33 12.41 17.53
N ARG A 59 4.11 12.40 18.61
CA ARG A 59 4.17 11.34 19.62
C ARG A 59 3.43 11.82 20.86
#